data_AF-D0A6L9-F1
#
_entry.id   AF-D0A6L9-F1
#
_cell.length_a   1.000
_cell.length_b   1.000
_cell.length_c   1.000
_cell.angle_alpha   90.00
_cell.angle_beta   90.00
_cell.angle_gamma   90.00
#
_symmetry.space_group_name_H-M   'P 1'
#
loop_
_entity.id
_entity.type
_entity.pdbx_description
1 polymer ?
#
loop_
_entity_poly.entity_id
_entity_poly.type
_entity_poly.pdbx_seq_one_letter_code
_entity_poly.pdbx_strand_id
1 'polypeptide(L)' 'MCVYRYMIRLCRDVLRTLRRSGRLHPHVSIAINDRQKSVQIVCVGRRIVRLYVFVSDGKHAVISQHLDNLSSRK' A
#
# COMPACT_ATOMS: atom_id res chain seq x y z
N MET A 1 8.74 20.86 1.03
CA MET A 1 8.11 20.37 -0.22
C MET A 1 9.23 19.84 -1.10
N CYS A 2 9.16 18.59 -1.54
CA CYS A 2 10.19 17.97 -2.39
C CYS A 2 9.60 17.70 -3.77
N VAL A 3 10.39 17.89 -4.82
CA VAL A 3 9.97 17.66 -6.20
C VAL A 3 10.63 16.39 -6.71
N TYR A 4 9.84 15.49 -7.31
CA TYR A 4 10.33 14.24 -7.89
C TYR A 4 9.86 14.13 -9.35
N ARG A 5 10.80 13.87 -10.26
CA ARG A 5 10.52 13.79 -11.71
C ARG A 5 9.59 12.62 -12.08
N TYR A 6 9.67 11.51 -11.34
CA TYR A 6 8.92 10.28 -11.62
C TYR A 6 8.03 9.87 -10.43
N MET A 7 7.11 10.77 -10.03
CA MET A 7 6.25 10.55 -8.84
C MET A 7 5.43 9.26 -8.89
N ILE A 8 4.92 8.87 -10.07
CA ILE A 8 4.12 7.65 -10.23
C ILE A 8 4.95 6.41 -9.91
N ARG A 9 6.17 6.31 -10.46
CA ARG A 9 7.11 5.20 -10.18
C ARG A 9 7.50 5.16 -8.72
N LEU A 10 7.87 6.31 -8.14
CA LEU A 10 8.20 6.39 -6.71
C LEU A 10 7.06 5.85 -5.83
N CYS A 11 5.81 6.21 -6.14
CA CYS A 11 4.68 5.77 -5.35
C CYS A 11 4.28 4.32 -5.57
N ARG A 12 4.13 3.89 -6.84
CA ARG A 12 3.71 2.53 -7.19
C ARG A 12 4.78 1.51 -6.84
N ASP A 13 6.02 1.76 -7.22
CA ASP A 13 7.05 0.73 -7.28
C ASP A 13 7.90 0.70 -6.01
N VAL A 14 8.11 1.87 -5.39
CA VAL A 14 8.96 1.97 -4.19
C VAL A 14 8.11 2.04 -2.93
N LEU A 15 7.35 3.11 -2.72
CA LEU A 15 6.69 3.37 -1.44
C LEU A 15 5.60 2.35 -1.11
N ARG A 16 4.74 1.99 -2.08
CA ARG A 16 3.70 0.97 -1.87
C ARG A 16 4.30 -0.41 -1.64
N THR A 17 5.39 -0.75 -2.32
CA THR A 17 6.12 -2.02 -2.12
C THR A 17 6.73 -2.09 -0.73
N LEU A 18 7.40 -1.02 -0.28
CA LEU A 18 7.95 -0.93 1.07
C LEU A 18 6.86 -1.07 2.16
N ARG A 19 5.67 -0.49 1.94
CA ARG A 19 4.55 -0.65 2.88
C ARG A 19 4.02 -2.07 2.93
N ARG A 20 3.87 -2.72 1.78
CA ARG A 20 3.36 -4.09 1.69
C ARG A 20 4.34 -5.13 2.23
N SER A 21 5.65 -4.87 2.15
CA SER A 21 6.68 -5.72 2.74
C SER A 21 6.88 -5.50 4.24
N GLY A 22 6.17 -4.55 4.85
CA GLY A 22 6.31 -4.21 6.27
C GLY A 22 7.51 -3.32 6.60
N ARG A 23 8.31 -2.91 5.61
CA ARG A 23 9.45 -1.96 5.80
C ARG A 23 8.99 -0.52 6.03
N LEU A 24 7.75 -0.21 5.66
CA LEU A 24 7.05 1.02 6.03
C LEU A 24 5.82 0.67 6.86
N HIS A 25 5.62 1.38 7.97
CA HIS A 25 4.55 1.07 8.91
C HIS A 25 3.16 1.05 8.21
N PRO A 26 2.28 0.06 8.47
CA PRO A 26 1.01 -0.09 7.76
C PRO A 26 0.08 1.13 7.86
N HIS A 27 0.18 1.90 8.95
CA HIS A 27 -0.62 3.13 9.10
C HIS A 27 -0.12 4.30 8.25
N VAL A 28 1.06 4.24 7.63
CA VAL A 28 1.47 5.27 6.67
C VAL A 28 0.54 5.21 5.45
N SER A 29 -0.12 6.32 5.14
CA SER A 29 -0.98 6.42 3.95
C SER A 29 -0.25 7.16 2.84
N ILE A 30 -0.40 6.67 1.61
CA ILE A 30 0.22 7.20 0.41
C ILE A 30 -0.89 7.42 -0.63
N ALA A 31 -1.19 8.68 -0.93
CA ALA A 31 -2.19 9.06 -1.91
C ALA A 31 -1.52 9.81 -3.08
N ILE A 32 -1.92 9.48 -4.31
CA ILE A 32 -1.47 10.17 -5.53
C ILE A 32 -2.65 11.00 -6.02
N ASN A 33 -2.41 12.27 -6.33
CA ASN A 33 -3.35 13.13 -7.02
C ASN A 33 -2.78 13.46 -8.41
N ASP A 34 -3.27 12.75 -9.43
CA ASP A 34 -2.76 12.88 -10.80
C ASP A 34 -3.11 14.22 -11.46
N ARG A 35 -4.20 14.88 -11.00
CA ARG A 35 -4.62 16.20 -11.51
C ARG A 35 -3.70 17.30 -10.97
N GLN A 36 -3.39 17.25 -9.67
CA GLN A 36 -2.50 18.22 -9.01
C GLN A 36 -1.02 17.87 -9.14
N LYS A 37 -0.67 16.74 -9.78
CA LYS A 37 0.70 16.22 -9.90
C LYS A 37 1.40 16.13 -8.54
N SER A 38 0.67 15.70 -7.53
CA SER A 38 1.14 15.69 -6.15
C SER A 38 0.98 14.31 -5.51
N VAL A 39 1.82 14.06 -4.51
CA VAL A 39 1.79 12.86 -3.68
C VAL A 39 1.72 13.29 -2.23
N GLN A 40 0.79 12.70 -1.49
CA GLN A 40 0.63 12.94 -0.07
C GLN A 40 1.02 11.69 0.70
N ILE A 41 1.97 11.85 1.62
CA ILE A 41 2.39 10.81 2.56
C ILE A 41 2.01 11.28 3.96
N VAL A 42 1.17 10.51 4.64
CA VAL A 42 0.62 10.90 5.94
C VAL A 42 0.90 9.81 6.98
N CYS A 43 1.49 10.21 8.09
CA CYS A 43 1.84 9.34 9.23
C CYS A 43 1.10 9.71 10.53
N VAL A 44 0.16 10.66 10.50
CA VAL A 44 -0.54 11.12 11.72
C VAL A 44 -1.49 10.05 12.29
N GLY A 45 -1.68 10.09 13.62
CA GLY A 45 -2.65 9.25 14.33
C GLY A 45 -4.10 9.65 14.06
N ARG A 46 -5.05 8.87 14.62
CA ARG A 46 -6.51 9.11 14.57
C ARG A 46 -7.17 9.08 13.19
N ARG A 47 -6.46 8.66 12.15
CA ARG A 47 -7.07 8.37 10.85
C ARG A 47 -7.84 7.07 10.92
N ILE A 48 -9.07 7.11 10.43
CA ILE A 48 -9.89 5.91 10.24
C ILE A 48 -9.38 5.18 9.00
N VAL A 49 -9.07 3.89 9.15
CA VAL A 49 -8.54 3.04 8.07
C VAL A 49 -9.34 1.75 7.97
N ARG A 50 -9.48 1.23 6.75
CA ARG A 50 -10.14 -0.05 6.47
C ARG A 50 -9.15 -1.00 5.77
N LEU A 51 -9.22 -2.28 6.11
CA LEU A 51 -8.42 -3.32 5.46
C LEU A 51 -9.06 -3.75 4.15
N TYR A 52 -8.22 -4.00 3.15
CA TYR A 52 -8.63 -4.47 1.82
C TYR A 52 -7.68 -5.57 1.35
N VAL A 53 -8.22 -6.50 0.56
CA VAL A 53 -7.42 -7.51 -0.15
C VAL A 53 -6.70 -6.84 -1.31
N PHE A 54 -5.40 -7.10 -1.44
CA PHE A 54 -4.61 -6.59 -2.56
C PHE A 54 -4.90 -7.39 -3.84
N VAL A 55 -5.13 -6.67 -4.93
CA VAL A 55 -5.32 -7.21 -6.29
C VAL A 55 -4.29 -6.53 -7.20
N SER A 56 -3.56 -7.33 -7.98
CA SER A 56 -2.65 -6.85 -9.04
C SER A 56 -3.00 -7.56 -10.33
N ASP A 57 -3.14 -6.81 -11.42
CA ASP A 57 -3.33 -7.37 -12.77
C ASP A 57 -4.51 -8.36 -12.84
N GLY A 58 -5.60 -8.04 -12.13
CA GLY A 58 -6.81 -8.87 -12.04
C GLY A 58 -6.69 -10.08 -11.12
N LYS A 59 -5.54 -10.31 -10.48
CA LYS A 59 -5.29 -11.47 -9.60
C LYS A 59 -5.23 -11.05 -8.13
N HIS A 60 -5.90 -11.82 -7.28
CA HIS A 60 -5.81 -11.64 -5.83
C HIS A 60 -4.44 -12.08 -5.33
N ALA A 61 -3.83 -11.27 -4.45
CA ALA A 61 -2.60 -11.67 -3.76
C ALA A 61 -2.87 -12.73 -2.68
N VAL A 62 -4.11 -12.87 -2.24
CA VAL A 62 -4.54 -13.94 -1.35
C VAL A 62 -4.88 -15.16 -2.19
N ILE A 63 -4.11 -16.24 -2.03
CA ILE A 63 -4.34 -17.55 -2.65
C ILE A 63 -4.89 -18.56 -1.63
N SER A 64 -5.42 -19.69 -2.11
CA SER A 64 -5.98 -20.77 -1.28
C SER A 64 -5.03 -21.24 -0.18
N GLN A 65 -3.74 -21.40 -0.50
CA GLN A 65 -2.72 -21.79 0.47
C GLN A 65 -2.66 -20.87 1.71
N HIS A 66 -2.95 -19.57 1.55
CA HIS A 66 -3.00 -18.67 2.70
C HIS A 66 -4.20 -18.98 3.61
N LEU A 67 -5.34 -19.39 3.04
CA LEU A 67 -6.53 -19.79 3.78
C LEU A 67 -6.29 -21.12 4.50
N ASP A 68 -5.63 -22.07 3.83
CA ASP A 68 -5.27 -23.37 4.40
C ASP A 68 -4.34 -23.19 5.63
N ASN A 69 -3.34 -22.31 5.50
CA ASN A 69 -2.44 -21.95 6.61
C ASN A 69 -3.13 -21.20 7.76
N LEU A 70 -4.23 -20.50 7.49
CA LEU A 70 -5.06 -19.87 8.52
C LEU A 70 -5.93 -20.90 9.25
N SER A 71 -6.42 -21.91 8.52
CA SER A 71 -7.23 -23.00 9.06
C SER A 71 -6.41 -23.95 9.94
N SER A 72 -5.18 -24.28 9.53
CA SER A 72 -4.28 -25.18 10.27
C SER A 72 -3.67 -24.59 11.55
N ARG A 73 -3.89 -23.29 11.80
CA ARG A 73 -3.50 -22.59 13.04
C ARG A 73 -4.60 -22.60 14.11
N LYS A 74 -5.70 -23.33 13.89
CA LYS A 74 -6.72 -23.61 14.90
C LYS A 74 -6.42 -24.90 15.66
#